data_AF-A0A957KSB4-F1
#
_entry.id   AF-A0A957KSB4-F1
#
_cell.length_a   1.000
_cell.length_b   1.000
_cell.length_c   1.000
_cell.angle_alpha   90.00
_cell.angle_beta   90.00
_cell.angle_gamma   90.00
#
_symmetry.space_group_name_H-M   'P 1'
#
loop_
_entity.id
_entity.type
_entity.pdbx_description
1 polymer ?
#
loop_
_entity_poly.entity_id
_entity_poly.type
_entity_poly.pdbx_seq_one_letter_code
_entity_poly.pdbx_strand_id
1 'polypeptide(L)'
;MQKTIDALLASTRAWLLAEQRAALRADATYAAVFHAGYPELKRDLQAIMLACEQADLYAAKGAVLSLLHEMSRGIAQVATGIEVTRFNALADYEQQLMVLGFPALLAPLVAGDFHALERQCHHFDRRLQAFLQENGVGLNDFATLEELKLFLRPSPPSG
;
A
#
# COMPACT_ATOMS: atom_id res chain seq x y z
N MET A 1 1.11 -5.27 -37.15
CA MET A 1 2.21 -4.61 -36.43
C MET A 1 1.86 -4.34 -34.98
N GLN A 2 0.78 -3.61 -34.67
CA GLN A 2 0.33 -3.36 -33.28
C GLN A 2 0.20 -4.65 -32.44
N LYS A 3 -0.56 -5.64 -32.94
CA LYS A 3 -0.73 -6.94 -32.25
C LYS A 3 0.58 -7.68 -31.97
N THR A 4 1.59 -7.52 -32.83
CA THR A 4 2.90 -8.17 -32.66
C THR A 4 3.72 -7.46 -31.59
N ILE A 5 3.65 -6.13 -31.54
CA ILE A 5 4.29 -5.31 -30.51
C ILE A 5 3.64 -5.59 -29.14
N ASP A 6 2.31 -5.62 -29.07
CA ASP A 6 1.59 -5.91 -27.83
C ASP A 6 1.93 -7.31 -27.29
N ALA A 7 1.99 -8.31 -28.19
CA ALA A 7 2.36 -9.68 -27.83
C ALA A 7 3.82 -9.76 -27.34
N LEU A 8 4.75 -9.06 -27.99
CA LEU A 8 6.15 -9.01 -27.59
C LEU A 8 6.27 -8.37 -26.20
N LEU A 9 5.66 -7.20 -25.97
CA LEU A 9 5.66 -6.52 -24.68
C LEU A 9 5.10 -7.40 -23.56
N ALA A 10 3.97 -8.06 -23.81
CA ALA A 10 3.37 -8.98 -22.84
C ALA A 10 4.30 -10.16 -22.51
N SER A 11 4.92 -10.77 -23.52
CA SER A 11 5.84 -11.91 -23.34
C SER A 11 7.11 -11.51 -22.59
N THR A 12 7.70 -10.35 -22.91
CA THR A 12 8.90 -9.85 -22.24
C THR A 12 8.61 -9.49 -20.79
N ARG A 13 7.46 -8.86 -20.51
CA ARG A 13 7.02 -8.58 -19.13
C ARG A 13 6.89 -9.88 -18.35
N ALA A 14 6.22 -10.89 -18.90
CA ALA A 14 6.05 -12.17 -18.22
C ALA A 14 7.39 -12.84 -17.89
N TRP A 15 8.34 -12.81 -18.82
CA TRP A 15 9.68 -13.38 -18.62
C TRP A 15 10.48 -12.64 -17.53
N LEU A 16 10.52 -11.30 -17.57
CA LEU A 16 11.22 -10.50 -16.57
C LEU A 16 10.66 -10.71 -15.15
N LEU A 17 9.35 -10.82 -15.02
CA LEU A 17 8.70 -11.10 -13.74
C LEU A 17 9.02 -12.51 -13.21
N ALA A 18 9.16 -13.50 -14.10
CA ALA A 18 9.55 -14.85 -13.72
C ALA A 18 11.01 -14.90 -13.20
N GLU A 19 11.94 -14.22 -13.87
CA GLU A 19 13.34 -14.10 -13.43
C GLU A 19 13.43 -13.40 -12.07
N GLN A 20 12.66 -12.32 -11.85
CA GLN A 20 12.68 -11.60 -10.59
C GLN A 20 12.22 -12.49 -9.42
N ARG A 21 11.16 -13.28 -9.60
CA ARG A 21 10.70 -14.25 -8.59
C ARG A 21 11.79 -15.28 -8.27
N ALA A 22 12.44 -15.82 -9.29
CA ALA A 22 13.49 -16.82 -9.13
C ALA A 22 14.74 -16.27 -8.43
N ALA A 23 15.02 -14.98 -8.58
CA ALA A 23 16.13 -14.28 -7.94
C ALA A 23 15.80 -13.84 -6.50
N LEU A 24 14.59 -13.37 -6.23
CA LEU A 24 14.21 -12.81 -4.93
C LEU A 24 14.05 -13.87 -3.84
N ARG A 25 13.77 -15.15 -4.18
CA ARG A 25 13.82 -16.37 -3.33
C ARG A 25 13.31 -16.28 -1.88
N ALA A 26 12.59 -15.24 -1.50
CA ALA A 26 12.19 -15.00 -0.13
C ALA A 26 10.68 -15.19 -0.01
N ASP A 27 10.26 -16.00 0.96
CA ASP A 27 8.90 -16.05 1.46
C ASP A 27 8.61 -14.74 2.20
N ALA A 28 8.46 -13.65 1.44
CA ALA A 28 8.07 -12.36 1.97
C ALA A 28 6.69 -12.53 2.61
N THR A 29 6.61 -12.32 3.93
CA THR A 29 5.35 -12.31 4.64
C THR A 29 4.87 -10.87 4.80
N TYR A 30 3.57 -10.66 4.90
CA TYR A 30 3.00 -9.35 5.21
C TYR A 30 3.59 -8.76 6.50
N ALA A 31 3.83 -9.59 7.53
CA ALA A 31 4.45 -9.17 8.78
C ALA A 31 5.88 -8.64 8.60
N ALA A 32 6.67 -9.23 7.69
CA ALA A 32 8.01 -8.76 7.41
C ALA A 32 8.01 -7.48 6.55
N VAL A 33 7.14 -7.42 5.54
CA VAL A 33 7.06 -6.29 4.60
C VAL A 33 6.45 -5.05 5.24
N PHE A 34 5.42 -5.22 6.06
CA PHE A 34 4.74 -4.13 6.75
C PHE A 34 5.16 -4.02 8.22
N HIS A 35 6.36 -4.48 8.58
CA HIS A 35 6.85 -4.33 9.95
C HIS A 35 6.96 -2.84 10.30
N ALA A 36 6.04 -2.35 11.13
CA ALA A 36 5.83 -0.92 11.39
C ALA A 36 5.36 -0.07 10.19
N GLY A 37 4.72 -0.68 9.20
CA GLY A 37 4.18 0.03 8.03
C GLY A 37 2.91 0.82 8.30
N TYR A 38 2.11 0.44 9.30
CA TYR A 38 0.84 1.12 9.58
C TYR A 38 0.99 2.61 9.89
N PRO A 39 1.90 3.07 10.78
CA PRO A 39 2.08 4.49 11.05
C PRO A 39 2.43 5.33 9.81
N GLU A 40 3.25 4.79 8.90
CA GLU A 40 3.62 5.47 7.65
C GLU A 40 2.42 5.60 6.70
N LEU A 41 1.68 4.51 6.51
CA LEU A 41 0.47 4.50 5.68
C LEU A 41 -0.65 5.38 6.27
N LYS A 42 -0.78 5.41 7.60
CA LYS A 42 -1.72 6.28 8.33
C LYS A 42 -1.36 7.74 8.14
N ARG A 43 -0.07 8.08 8.16
CA ARG A 43 0.43 9.43 7.86
C ARG A 43 0.07 9.84 6.42
N ASP A 44 0.24 8.95 5.45
CA ASP A 44 -0.14 9.24 4.06
C ASP A 44 -1.66 9.48 3.94
N LEU A 45 -2.49 8.68 4.62
CA LEU A 45 -3.95 8.90 4.71
C LEU A 45 -4.30 10.25 5.36
N GLN A 46 -3.62 10.63 6.44
CA GLN A 46 -3.81 11.92 7.09
C GLN A 46 -3.42 13.08 6.18
N ALA A 47 -2.37 12.93 5.38
CA ALA A 47 -1.98 13.93 4.39
C ALA A 47 -3.06 14.11 3.30
N ILE A 48 -3.72 13.03 2.87
CA ILE A 48 -4.86 13.12 1.93
C ILE A 48 -6.02 13.88 2.57
N MET A 49 -6.40 13.54 3.81
CA MET A 49 -7.51 14.20 4.52
C MET A 49 -7.24 15.69 4.71
N LEU A 50 -6.03 16.06 5.15
CA LEU A 50 -5.62 17.47 5.27
C LEU A 50 -5.69 18.22 3.94
N ALA A 51 -5.28 17.58 2.84
CA ALA A 51 -5.41 18.15 1.51
C ALA A 51 -6.88 18.31 1.08
N CYS A 52 -7.77 17.41 1.51
CA CYS A 52 -9.21 17.53 1.28
C CYS A 52 -9.80 18.74 2.02
N GLU A 53 -9.43 18.93 3.30
CA GLU A 53 -9.85 20.10 4.10
C GLU A 53 -9.44 21.42 3.44
N GLN A 54 -8.26 21.45 2.82
CA GLN A 54 -7.71 22.61 2.13
C GLN A 54 -8.17 22.74 0.67
N ALA A 55 -8.92 21.76 0.15
CA ALA A 55 -9.24 21.61 -1.27
C ALA A 55 -8.00 21.67 -2.19
N ASP A 56 -6.85 21.21 -1.71
CA ASP A 56 -5.59 21.19 -2.47
C ASP A 56 -5.48 19.91 -3.29
N LEU A 57 -5.85 20.01 -4.56
CA LEU A 57 -5.79 18.89 -5.50
C LEU A 57 -4.37 18.35 -5.72
N TYR A 58 -3.34 19.20 -5.67
CA TYR A 58 -1.96 18.77 -5.93
C TYR A 58 -1.40 18.00 -4.76
N ALA A 59 -1.63 18.49 -3.53
CA ALA A 59 -1.27 17.77 -2.31
C ALA A 59 -2.02 16.43 -2.23
N ALA A 60 -3.32 16.43 -2.50
CA ALA A 60 -4.14 15.21 -2.51
C ALA A 60 -3.62 14.18 -3.53
N LYS A 61 -3.29 14.62 -4.75
CA LYS A 61 -2.72 13.74 -5.80
C LYS A 61 -1.41 13.10 -5.36
N GLY A 62 -0.50 13.88 -4.78
CA GLY A 62 0.79 13.39 -4.32
C GLY A 62 0.64 12.35 -3.21
N ALA A 63 -0.21 12.63 -2.22
CA ALA A 63 -0.44 11.74 -1.08
C ALA A 63 -1.18 10.44 -1.49
N VAL A 64 -2.21 10.52 -2.34
CA VAL A 64 -2.89 9.33 -2.89
C VAL A 64 -1.92 8.45 -3.67
N LEU A 65 -1.06 9.04 -4.51
CA LEU A 65 -0.08 8.29 -5.28
C LEU A 65 0.93 7.56 -4.36
N SER A 66 1.43 8.25 -3.34
CA SER A 66 2.33 7.66 -2.34
C SER A 66 1.70 6.44 -1.67
N LEU A 67 0.49 6.62 -1.13
CA LEU A 67 -0.25 5.56 -0.44
C LEU A 67 -0.48 4.33 -1.33
N LEU A 68 -1.01 4.54 -2.54
CA LEU A 68 -1.32 3.44 -3.46
C LEU A 68 -0.04 2.71 -3.91
N HIS A 69 1.06 3.44 -4.10
CA HIS A 69 2.33 2.87 -4.48
C HIS A 69 2.91 1.98 -3.37
N GLU A 70 2.96 2.47 -2.13
CA GLU A 70 3.52 1.74 -0.99
C GLU A 70 2.71 0.46 -0.71
N MET A 71 1.38 0.58 -0.66
CA MET A 71 0.47 -0.55 -0.47
C MET A 71 0.65 -1.61 -1.55
N SER A 72 0.64 -1.21 -2.82
CA SER A 72 0.71 -2.15 -3.93
C SER A 72 2.09 -2.80 -4.03
N ARG A 73 3.16 -2.07 -3.70
CA ARG A 73 4.51 -2.65 -3.66
C ARG A 73 4.60 -3.74 -2.61
N GLY A 74 4.15 -3.47 -1.39
CA GLY A 74 4.20 -4.44 -0.30
C GLY A 74 3.33 -5.67 -0.58
N ILE A 75 2.11 -5.46 -1.08
CA ILE A 75 1.20 -6.56 -1.45
C ILE A 75 1.76 -7.40 -2.59
N ALA A 76 2.26 -6.78 -3.66
CA ALA A 76 2.81 -7.52 -4.79
C ALA A 76 4.04 -8.34 -4.40
N GLN A 77 4.88 -7.80 -3.51
CA GLN A 77 6.05 -8.53 -2.99
C GLN A 77 5.62 -9.81 -2.27
N VAL A 78 4.62 -9.74 -1.40
CA VAL A 78 4.11 -10.91 -0.67
C VAL A 78 3.32 -11.86 -1.58
N ALA A 79 2.39 -11.34 -2.38
CA ALA A 79 1.46 -12.14 -3.17
C ALA A 79 2.11 -12.79 -4.39
N THR A 80 3.15 -12.19 -4.94
CA THR A 80 3.73 -12.61 -6.22
C THR A 80 5.23 -12.79 -6.20
N GLY A 81 5.92 -12.49 -5.09
CA GLY A 81 7.37 -12.58 -4.98
C GLY A 81 8.11 -11.58 -5.88
N ILE A 82 7.43 -10.51 -6.32
CA ILE A 82 7.94 -9.50 -7.25
C ILE A 82 8.07 -8.20 -6.49
N GLU A 83 9.24 -7.59 -6.55
CA GLU A 83 9.41 -6.21 -6.12
C GLU A 83 8.89 -5.29 -7.23
N VAL A 84 7.75 -4.65 -6.97
CA VAL A 84 7.16 -3.70 -7.91
C VAL A 84 8.07 -2.49 -8.04
N THR A 85 8.72 -2.38 -9.19
CA THR A 85 9.46 -1.20 -9.64
C THR A 85 8.59 -0.37 -10.60
N ARG A 86 9.18 0.65 -11.26
CA ARG A 86 8.53 1.72 -12.07
C ARG A 86 7.69 1.26 -13.29
N PHE A 87 7.28 -0.01 -13.38
CA PHE A 87 6.67 -0.62 -14.56
C PHE A 87 5.13 -0.75 -14.53
N ASN A 88 4.46 -0.58 -13.39
CA ASN A 88 3.00 -0.72 -13.31
C ASN A 88 2.29 0.64 -13.39
N ALA A 89 1.14 0.66 -14.04
CA ALA A 89 0.29 1.86 -14.10
C ALA A 89 -0.44 2.06 -12.77
N LEU A 90 -0.74 3.31 -12.41
CA LEU A 90 -1.44 3.64 -11.16
C LEU A 90 -2.83 2.98 -11.06
N ALA A 91 -3.52 2.82 -12.20
CA ALA A 91 -4.81 2.13 -12.25
C ALA A 91 -4.68 0.63 -11.90
N ASP A 92 -3.55 0.00 -12.23
CA ASP A 92 -3.30 -1.40 -11.91
C ASP A 92 -3.19 -1.60 -10.38
N TYR A 93 -2.65 -0.61 -9.68
CA TYR A 93 -2.52 -0.59 -8.21
C TYR A 93 -3.88 -0.51 -7.52
N GLU A 94 -4.70 0.46 -7.91
CA GLU A 94 -6.04 0.62 -7.30
C GLU A 94 -6.91 -0.63 -7.52
N GLN A 95 -6.87 -1.22 -8.73
CA GLN A 95 -7.64 -2.41 -9.03
C GLN A 95 -7.25 -3.61 -8.14
N GLN A 96 -5.96 -3.81 -7.88
CA GLN A 96 -5.48 -4.86 -6.99
C GLN A 96 -5.95 -4.65 -5.55
N LEU A 97 -5.91 -3.41 -5.06
CA LEU A 97 -6.40 -3.06 -3.73
C LEU A 97 -7.92 -3.25 -3.61
N MET A 98 -8.67 -2.91 -4.65
CA MET A 98 -10.12 -3.12 -4.66
C MET A 98 -10.51 -4.61 -4.58
N VAL A 99 -9.74 -5.51 -5.21
CA VAL A 99 -9.94 -6.97 -5.08
C VAL A 99 -9.75 -7.43 -3.62
N LEU A 100 -8.88 -6.75 -2.87
CA LEU A 100 -8.67 -6.99 -1.43
C LEU A 100 -9.67 -6.26 -0.53
N GLY A 101 -10.67 -5.59 -1.11
CA GLY A 101 -11.75 -4.90 -0.41
C GLY A 101 -11.43 -3.46 0.01
N PHE A 102 -10.35 -2.86 -0.50
CA PHE A 102 -10.08 -1.44 -0.28
C PHE A 102 -10.99 -0.55 -1.14
N PRO A 103 -11.40 0.63 -0.64
CA PRO A 103 -12.17 1.58 -1.44
C PRO A 103 -11.31 2.25 -2.51
N ALA A 104 -11.95 2.67 -3.60
CA ALA A 104 -11.32 3.47 -4.64
C ALA A 104 -11.11 4.93 -4.18
N LEU A 105 -9.92 5.46 -4.41
CA LEU A 105 -9.51 6.83 -4.09
C LEU A 105 -9.31 7.70 -5.34
N LEU A 106 -8.96 7.10 -6.48
CA LEU A 106 -8.69 7.83 -7.73
C LEU A 106 -9.97 8.44 -8.32
N ALA A 107 -11.10 7.73 -8.28
CA ALA A 107 -12.36 8.23 -8.81
C ALA A 107 -12.80 9.56 -8.17
N PRO A 108 -12.94 9.68 -6.82
CA PRO A 108 -13.29 10.96 -6.19
C PRO A 108 -12.18 12.02 -6.36
N LEU A 109 -10.91 11.62 -6.37
CA LEU A 109 -9.78 12.53 -6.62
C LEU A 109 -9.83 13.16 -8.02
N VAL A 110 -10.10 12.38 -9.07
CA VAL A 110 -10.21 12.85 -10.45
C VAL A 110 -11.45 13.75 -10.63
N ALA A 111 -12.54 13.43 -9.94
CA ALA A 111 -13.74 14.25 -9.93
C ALA A 111 -13.58 15.55 -9.13
N GLY A 112 -12.52 15.71 -8.33
CA GLY A 112 -12.35 16.83 -7.42
C GLY A 112 -13.35 16.83 -6.25
N ASP A 113 -13.96 15.68 -5.95
CA ASP A 113 -14.91 15.52 -4.85
C ASP A 113 -14.15 15.21 -3.55
N PHE A 114 -13.63 16.26 -2.92
CA PHE A 114 -12.84 16.16 -1.69
C PHE A 114 -13.63 15.54 -0.53
N HIS A 115 -14.94 15.80 -0.45
CA HIS A 115 -15.76 15.23 0.61
C HIS A 115 -15.96 13.72 0.39
N ALA A 116 -16.14 13.26 -0.85
CA ALA A 116 -16.13 11.83 -1.14
C ALA A 116 -14.76 11.20 -0.90
N LEU A 117 -13.67 11.87 -1.27
CA LEU A 117 -12.31 11.38 -1.06
C LEU A 117 -12.02 11.17 0.43
N GLU A 118 -12.34 12.14 1.28
CA GLU A 118 -12.18 12.05 2.74
C GLU A 118 -12.96 10.86 3.35
N ARG A 119 -14.24 10.68 2.96
CA ARG A 119 -15.02 9.51 3.40
C ARG A 119 -14.36 8.20 3.00
N GLN A 120 -13.81 8.12 1.79
CA GLN A 120 -13.11 6.94 1.33
C GLN A 120 -11.79 6.73 2.08
N CYS A 121 -11.08 7.78 2.49
CA CYS A 121 -9.89 7.66 3.35
C CYS A 121 -10.22 7.01 4.70
N HIS A 122 -11.33 7.38 5.34
CA HIS A 122 -11.77 6.71 6.56
C HIS A 122 -12.13 5.23 6.35
N HIS A 123 -12.76 4.90 5.23
CA HIS A 123 -13.03 3.51 4.87
C HIS A 123 -11.74 2.73 4.59
N PHE A 124 -10.77 3.38 3.94
CA PHE A 124 -9.47 2.82 3.62
C PHE A 124 -8.69 2.52 4.90
N ASP A 125 -8.62 3.44 5.86
CA ASP A 125 -7.91 3.24 7.14
C ASP A 125 -8.48 2.04 7.91
N ARG A 126 -9.81 1.94 8.02
CA ARG A 126 -10.45 0.78 8.68
C ARG A 126 -10.12 -0.53 7.98
N ARG A 127 -10.14 -0.55 6.64
CA ARG A 127 -9.77 -1.75 5.88
C ARG A 127 -8.29 -2.07 6.05
N LEU A 128 -7.42 -1.07 6.07
CA LEU A 128 -5.99 -1.21 6.27
C LEU A 128 -5.68 -1.86 7.61
N GLN A 129 -6.25 -1.34 8.69
CA GLN A 129 -6.08 -1.91 10.03
C GLN A 129 -6.50 -3.39 10.06
N ALA A 130 -7.69 -3.70 9.54
CA ALA A 130 -8.19 -5.07 9.46
C ALA A 130 -7.25 -5.97 8.63
N PHE A 131 -6.83 -5.50 7.46
CA PHE A 131 -5.93 -6.24 6.56
C PHE A 131 -4.60 -6.56 7.24
N LEU A 132 -3.99 -5.58 7.90
CA LEU A 132 -2.72 -5.78 8.60
C LEU A 132 -2.86 -6.77 9.76
N GLN A 133 -3.92 -6.65 10.56
CA GLN A 133 -4.19 -7.58 11.66
C GLN A 133 -4.49 -9.01 11.18
N GLU A 134 -5.32 -9.17 10.14
CA GLU A 134 -5.62 -10.45 9.48
C GLU A 134 -4.35 -11.18 9.02
N ASN A 135 -3.31 -10.41 8.67
CA ASN A 135 -2.03 -10.92 8.18
C ASN A 135 -0.92 -10.89 9.24
N GLY A 136 -1.28 -10.78 10.53
CA GLY A 136 -0.34 -10.88 11.65
C GLY A 136 0.62 -9.69 11.79
N VAL A 137 0.30 -8.55 11.18
CA VAL A 137 1.10 -7.32 11.27
C VAL A 137 0.66 -6.52 12.48
N GLY A 138 1.61 -6.17 13.35
CA GLY A 138 1.38 -5.25 14.46
C GLY A 138 1.15 -3.82 13.94
N LEU A 139 0.08 -3.17 14.41
CA LEU A 139 -0.24 -1.80 14.01
C LEU A 139 0.75 -0.77 14.58
N ASN A 140 1.42 -1.08 15.71
CA ASN A 140 2.31 -0.15 16.41
C ASN A 140 1.65 1.22 16.64
N ASP A 141 0.34 1.23 16.86
CA ASP A 141 -0.45 2.41 17.18
C ASP A 141 -0.56 2.49 18.70
N PHE A 142 0.16 3.44 19.30
CA PHE A 142 0.22 3.62 20.75
C PHE A 142 -0.58 4.87 21.12
N ALA A 143 -1.60 4.69 21.95
CA ALA A 143 -2.40 5.80 22.45
C ALA A 143 -1.64 6.60 23.53
N THR A 144 -0.66 5.97 24.18
CA THR A 144 0.06 6.57 25.31
C THR A 144 1.58 6.36 25.24
N LEU A 145 2.32 7.27 25.89
CA LEU A 145 3.77 7.14 26.07
C LEU A 145 4.15 5.87 26.83
N GLU A 146 3.29 5.40 27.75
CA GLU A 146 3.54 4.19 28.52
C GLU A 146 3.41 2.92 27.68
N GLU A 147 2.45 2.88 26.75
CA GLU A 147 2.34 1.79 25.77
C GLU A 147 3.59 1.72 24.87
N LEU A 148 4.07 2.86 24.39
CA LEU A 148 5.31 2.93 23.62
C LEU A 148 6.52 2.45 24.44
N LYS A 149 6.67 2.91 25.68
CA LYS A 149 7.76 2.46 26.57
C LYS A 149 7.72 0.96 26.80
N LEU A 150 6.53 0.37 26.94
CA LEU A 150 6.36 -1.06 27.15
C LEU A 150 6.78 -1.86 25.91
N PHE A 151 6.41 -1.39 24.72
CA PHE A 151 6.83 -1.97 23.45
C PHE A 151 8.35 -1.94 23.23
N LEU A 152 9.01 -0.84 23.64
CA LEU A 152 10.46 -0.66 23.46
C LEU A 152 11.33 -1.45 24.46
N ARG A 153 10.73 -2.11 25.46
CA ARG A 153 11.52 -2.89 26.43
C ARG A 153 12.14 -4.11 25.73
N PRO A 154 13.45 -4.36 25.87
CA PRO A 154 14.07 -5.57 25.36
C PRO A 154 13.42 -6.78 26.04
N SER A 155 13.06 -7.80 25.25
CA SER A 155 12.58 -9.07 25.80
C SER A 155 13.68 -9.68 26.69
N PRO A 156 13.33 -10.27 27.85
CA PRO A 156 14.33 -10.94 28.68
C PRO A 156 15.05 -12.01 27.86
N PRO A 157 16.37 -12.20 28.06
CA PRO A 157 17.11 -13.21 27.32
C PRO A 157 16.46 -14.58 27.55
N SER A 158 16.06 -15.23 26.46
CA SER A 158 15.61 -16.61 26.46
C SER A 158 16.76 -17.48 26.96
N GLY A 159 16.66 -17.95 28.20
CA GLY A 159 17.57 -18.94 28.79
C GLY A 159 17.35 -20.34 28.20
#